data_AF-A0A0M3HK84-F1
#
_entry.id   AF-A0A0M3HK84-F1
#
_cell.length_a   1.000
_cell.length_b   1.000
_cell.length_c   1.000
_cell.angle_alpha   90.00
_cell.angle_beta   90.00
_cell.angle_gamma   90.00
#
_symmetry.space_group_name_H-M   'P 1'
#
loop_
_entity.id
_entity.type
_entity.pdbx_description
1 polymer ?
#
loop_
_entity_poly.entity_id
_entity_poly.type
_entity_poly.pdbx_seq_one_letter_code
_entity_poly.pdbx_strand_id
1 'polypeptide(L)'
;MCNSEEISFAEYIIRFWEDSHPANKKTLEVTSDTQSVTISELKASTRYTVDVQAWTKVGAGLRTEGRFESGLQARRKEMRIGISRQQLHEGTKRIAVEAESARREA
;
A
#
# COMPACT_ATOMS: atom_id res chain seq x y z
N MET A 1 28.95 -15.40 12.19
CA MET A 1 28.54 -15.79 10.82
C MET A 1 27.11 -15.33 10.61
N CYS A 2 26.88 -14.34 9.74
CA CYS A 2 25.52 -13.98 9.27
C CYS A 2 25.03 -15.07 8.28
N ASN A 3 23.76 -15.41 8.12
CA ASN A 3 22.53 -14.95 8.75
C ASN A 3 21.50 -16.09 8.63
N SER A 4 20.56 -16.16 9.58
CA SER A 4 19.36 -16.97 9.43
C SER A 4 18.72 -16.66 8.09
N GLU A 5 18.61 -17.68 7.26
CA GLU A 5 17.74 -17.71 6.09
C GLU A 5 16.29 -17.74 6.60
N GLU A 6 15.85 -16.63 7.21
CA GLU A 6 14.44 -16.37 7.35
C GLU A 6 13.87 -16.39 5.93
N ILE A 7 12.73 -17.05 5.77
CA ILE A 7 12.01 -17.11 4.51
C ILE A 7 11.41 -15.72 4.26
N SER A 8 12.24 -14.73 3.89
CA SER A 8 11.95 -13.30 3.99
C SER A 8 11.74 -12.63 2.65
N PHE A 9 10.79 -13.08 1.82
CA PHE A 9 10.41 -12.27 0.66
C PHE A 9 8.91 -12.35 0.43
N ALA A 10 8.21 -11.32 0.92
CA ALA A 10 6.86 -10.96 0.50
C ALA A 10 6.82 -9.48 0.10
N GLU A 11 7.64 -9.08 -0.89
CA GLU A 11 7.64 -7.72 -1.42
C GLU A 11 6.21 -7.25 -1.75
N TYR A 12 5.90 -5.99 -1.49
CA TYR A 12 4.60 -5.42 -1.83
C TYR A 12 4.78 -4.43 -2.98
N ILE A 13 4.03 -4.67 -4.05
CA ILE A 13 3.92 -3.76 -5.17
C ILE A 13 2.65 -2.93 -4.98
N ILE A 14 2.82 -1.65 -4.70
CA ILE A 14 1.75 -0.69 -4.49
C ILE A 14 1.62 0.13 -5.76
N ARG A 15 0.50 0.00 -6.47
CA ARG A 15 0.17 0.76 -7.67
C ARG A 15 -0.88 1.77 -7.31
N PHE A 16 -0.68 3.04 -7.65
CA PHE A 16 -1.69 4.07 -7.43
C PHE A 16 -1.83 4.98 -8.64
N TRP A 17 -3.05 5.42 -8.91
CA TRP A 17 -3.35 6.32 -10.02
C TRP A 17 -4.54 7.21 -9.69
N GLU A 18 -4.60 8.35 -10.38
CA GLU A 18 -5.79 9.20 -10.36
C GLU A 18 -6.89 8.51 -11.14
N ASP A 19 -8.10 8.45 -10.60
CA ASP A 19 -9.27 7.89 -11.29
C ASP A 19 -9.51 8.60 -12.64
N SER A 20 -9.25 9.90 -12.68
CA SER A 20 -9.30 10.73 -13.89
C SER A 20 -8.19 10.41 -14.91
N HIS A 21 -7.06 9.83 -14.48
CA HIS A 21 -5.90 9.52 -15.33
C HIS A 21 -5.39 8.09 -15.09
N PRO A 22 -6.16 7.06 -15.48
CA PRO A 22 -5.78 5.66 -15.27
C PRO A 22 -4.56 5.23 -16.10
N ALA A 23 -4.13 6.03 -17.09
CA ALA A 23 -2.89 5.82 -17.83
C ALA A 23 -1.64 6.18 -17.01
N ASN A 24 -1.76 7.09 -16.03
CA ASN A 24 -0.65 7.55 -15.21
C ASN A 24 -0.57 6.77 -13.90
N LYS A 25 -0.29 5.46 -14.02
CA LYS A 25 -0.11 4.58 -12.87
C LYS A 25 1.29 4.73 -12.32
N LYS A 26 1.38 5.09 -11.05
CA LYS A 26 2.62 5.07 -10.30
C LYS A 26 2.72 3.74 -9.57
N THR A 27 3.89 3.11 -9.63
CA THR A 27 4.18 1.87 -8.93
C THR A 27 5.26 2.14 -7.90
N LEU A 28 5.06 1.61 -6.69
CA LEU A 28 6.01 1.65 -5.59
C LEU A 28 6.27 0.23 -5.17
N GLU A 29 7.55 -0.14 -5.16
CA GLU A 29 8.01 -1.42 -4.68
C GLU A 29 8.49 -1.21 -3.25
N VAL A 30 7.86 -1.90 -2.30
CA VAL A 30 8.26 -1.85 -0.91
C VAL A 30 8.56 -3.24 -0.39
N THR A 31 9.48 -3.29 0.56
CA THR A 31 9.87 -4.55 1.17
C THR A 31 8.72 -5.11 2.00
N SER A 32 8.72 -6.42 2.17
CA SER A 32 7.73 -7.12 3.00
C SER A 32 7.75 -6.77 4.49
N ASP A 33 8.84 -6.13 4.93
CA ASP A 33 9.02 -5.55 6.26
C ASP A 33 8.22 -4.23 6.40
N THR A 34 7.96 -3.57 5.27
CA THR A 34 7.22 -2.32 5.24
C THR A 34 5.73 -2.59 5.43
N GLN A 35 5.24 -2.32 6.63
CA GLN A 35 3.81 -2.39 6.98
C GLN A 35 3.05 -1.11 6.65
N SER A 36 3.73 -0.02 6.30
CA SER A 36 3.06 1.22 5.92
C SER A 36 3.90 2.08 4.98
N VAL A 37 3.25 2.70 4.01
CA VAL A 37 3.91 3.53 2.99
C VAL A 37 3.27 4.91 2.96
N THR A 38 4.09 5.94 3.05
CA THR A 38 3.63 7.33 2.92
C THR A 38 3.84 7.79 1.47
N ILE A 39 2.74 7.97 0.75
CA ILE A 39 2.75 8.59 -0.57
C ILE A 39 2.62 10.10 -0.40
N SER A 40 3.69 10.80 -0.71
CA SER A 40 3.73 12.26 -0.79
C SER A 40 3.36 12.73 -2.21
N GLU A 41 3.02 14.01 -2.35
CA GLU A 41 2.68 14.68 -3.63
C GLU A 41 1.33 14.30 -4.25
N LEU A 42 0.34 13.93 -3.45
CA LEU A 42 -1.02 13.74 -3.93
C LEU A 42 -1.71 15.06 -4.25
N LYS A 43 -2.62 15.05 -5.22
CA LYS A 43 -3.47 16.20 -5.53
C LYS A 43 -4.65 16.24 -4.56
N ALA A 44 -4.90 17.42 -4.03
CA ALA A 44 -6.07 17.68 -3.20
C ALA A 44 -7.36 17.45 -4.00
N SER A 45 -8.43 17.02 -3.33
CA SER A 45 -9.76 16.80 -3.94
C SER A 45 -9.74 15.83 -5.13
N THR A 46 -8.77 14.93 -5.16
CA THR A 46 -8.61 13.98 -6.25
C THR A 46 -8.80 12.56 -5.72
N ARG A 47 -9.52 11.76 -6.50
CA ARG A 47 -9.75 10.35 -6.19
C ARG A 47 -8.58 9.53 -6.71
N TYR A 48 -7.98 8.77 -5.80
CA TYR A 48 -6.90 7.86 -6.09
C TYR A 48 -7.38 6.43 -5.88
N THR A 49 -7.07 5.58 -6.85
CA THR A 49 -7.20 4.14 -6.69
C THR A 49 -5.82 3.61 -6.39
N VAL A 50 -5.70 2.78 -5.35
CA VAL A 50 -4.49 2.07 -4.99
C VAL A 50 -4.73 0.58 -5.05
N ASP A 51 -3.78 -0.15 -5.59
CA ASP A 51 -3.76 -1.60 -5.66
C ASP A 51 -2.46 -2.08 -5.02
N VAL A 52 -2.57 -2.87 -3.96
CA VAL A 52 -1.45 -3.46 -3.25
C VAL A 52 -1.41 -4.94 -3.58
N GLN A 53 -0.34 -5.39 -4.23
CA GLN A 53 -0.12 -6.78 -4.57
C GLN A 53 1.09 -7.32 -3.83
N ALA A 54 0.88 -8.38 -3.04
CA ALA A 54 1.99 -9.13 -2.46
C ALA A 54 2.69 -9.96 -3.54
N TRP A 55 4.00 -10.00 -3.48
CA TRP A 55 4.88 -10.83 -4.31
C TRP A 55 5.72 -11.69 -3.40
N THR A 56 5.49 -13.00 -3.49
CA THR A 56 6.22 -14.00 -2.71
C THR A 56 7.26 -14.68 -3.58
N LYS A 57 8.27 -15.36 -2.99
CA LYS A 57 9.21 -16.19 -3.77
C LYS A 57 8.52 -17.22 -4.66
N VAL A 58 7.32 -17.67 -4.28
CA VAL A 58 6.52 -18.64 -5.04
C VAL A 58 5.67 -18.00 -6.14
N GLY A 59 5.59 -16.67 -6.20
CA GLY A 59 4.90 -15.91 -7.25
C GLY A 59 4.02 -14.77 -6.73
N ALA A 60 3.24 -14.19 -7.64
CA ALA A 60 2.27 -13.14 -7.33
C ALA A 60 1.22 -13.67 -6.34
N GLY A 61 1.20 -13.06 -5.16
CA GLY A 61 0.26 -13.35 -4.09
C GLY A 61 -1.01 -12.52 -4.18
N LEU A 62 -1.67 -12.40 -3.02
CA LEU A 62 -2.91 -11.65 -2.87
C LEU A 62 -2.74 -10.20 -3.33
N ARG A 63 -3.74 -9.71 -4.06
CA ARG A 63 -3.89 -8.30 -4.40
C ARG A 63 -5.09 -7.72 -3.68
N THR A 64 -4.98 -6.47 -3.27
CA THR A 64 -6.06 -5.75 -2.60
C THR A 64 -6.10 -4.35 -3.16
N GLU A 65 -7.26 -4.00 -3.71
CA GLU A 65 -7.54 -2.67 -4.21
C GLU A 65 -8.25 -1.86 -3.12
N GLY A 66 -7.83 -0.63 -2.92
CA GLY A 66 -8.48 0.36 -2.11
C GLY A 66 -8.73 1.62 -2.94
N ARG A 67 -9.90 2.23 -2.77
CA ARG A 67 -10.23 3.50 -3.43
C ARG A 67 -10.38 4.56 -2.37
N PHE A 68 -9.63 5.64 -2.53
CA PHE A 68 -9.54 6.68 -1.53
C PHE A 68 -9.63 8.04 -2.19
N GLU A 69 -10.15 9.01 -1.45
CA GLU A 69 -10.21 10.39 -1.87
C GLU A 69 -9.22 11.17 -1.02
N SER A 70 -8.31 11.90 -1.66
CA SER A 70 -7.41 12.79 -0.94
C SER A 70 -8.26 13.84 -0.23
N GLY A 71 -8.38 13.70 1.09
CA GLY A 71 -9.24 14.54 1.93
C GLY A 71 -8.98 16.01 1.65
N LEU A 72 -10.06 16.75 1.43
CA LEU A 72 -10.17 18.17 1.02
C LEU A 72 -9.39 19.20 1.88
N GLN A 73 -8.57 18.76 2.83
CA GLN A 73 -7.73 19.64 3.63
C GLN A 73 -6.47 19.99 2.83
N ALA A 74 -6.58 21.09 2.08
CA ALA A 74 -5.66 21.67 1.10
C ALA A 74 -4.18 21.90 1.51
N ARG A 75 -3.68 21.28 2.58
CA ARG A 75 -2.31 21.43 3.08
C ARG A 75 -1.52 20.14 3.18
N ARG A 76 -2.16 18.97 3.33
CA ARG A 76 -1.44 17.68 3.37
C ARG A 76 -1.61 16.95 2.05
N LYS A 77 -0.57 16.96 1.23
CA LYS A 77 -0.46 16.17 0.00
C LYS A 77 0.14 14.79 0.27
N GLU A 78 -0.20 14.20 1.41
CA GLU A 78 0.38 12.96 1.90
C GLU A 78 -0.73 11.99 2.31
N MET A 79 -0.56 10.72 1.98
CA MET A 79 -1.43 9.63 2.38
C MET A 79 -0.56 8.48 2.87
N ARG A 80 -0.88 7.94 4.05
CA ARG A 80 -0.23 6.75 4.56
C ARG A 80 -1.11 5.54 4.26
N ILE A 81 -0.57 4.57 3.56
CA ILE A 81 -1.22 3.29 3.29
C ILE A 81 -0.63 2.27 4.25
N GLY A 82 -1.43 1.81 5.21
CA GLY A 82 -1.13 0.65 6.04
C GLY A 82 -1.39 -0.63 5.27
N ILE A 83 -0.43 -1.55 5.31
CA ILE A 83 -0.47 -2.91 4.78
C ILE A 83 -0.45 -3.86 5.97
N SER A 84 -1.61 -4.42 6.29
CA SER A 84 -1.77 -5.34 7.41
C SER A 84 -2.13 -6.74 6.90
N ARG A 85 -1.37 -7.77 7.31
CA ARG A 85 -1.76 -9.17 7.07
C ARG A 85 -2.83 -9.56 8.08
N GLN A 86 -4.07 -9.66 7.65
CA GLN A 86 -5.13 -10.23 8.47
C GLN A 86 -5.19 -11.74 8.25
N GLN A 87 -5.00 -12.49 9.33
CA GLN A 87 -5.24 -13.93 9.36
C GLN A 87 -6.69 -14.16 9.81
N LEU A 88 -7.57 -14.49 8.85
CA LEU A 88 -8.94 -14.91 9.19
C LEU A 88 -8.90 -16.32 9.78
N HIS A 89 -9.77 -16.59 10.75
CA HIS A 89 -9.90 -17.88 11.45
C HIS A 89 -10.22 -19.07 10.51
N GLU A 90 -10.47 -18.83 9.22
CA GLU A 90 -10.83 -19.84 8.21
C GLU A 90 -9.66 -20.20 7.26
N GLY A 91 -8.41 -19.91 7.62
CA GLY A 91 -7.22 -20.27 6.83
C GLY A 91 -6.97 -19.40 5.59
N THR A 92 -7.87 -18.48 5.26
CA THR A 92 -7.67 -17.49 4.19
C THR A 92 -6.88 -16.30 4.72
N LYS A 93 -5.66 -16.10 4.23
CA LYS A 93 -4.87 -14.89 4.50
C LYS A 93 -5.40 -13.76 3.60
N ARG A 94 -5.69 -12.59 4.17
CA ARG A 94 -6.04 -11.38 3.39
C ARG A 94 -5.05 -10.27 3.68
N ILE A 95 -4.88 -9.37 2.73
CA ILE A 95 -4.15 -8.12 2.92
C ILE A 95 -5.21 -7.04 3.13
N ALA A 96 -5.10 -6.29 4.20
CA ALA A 96 -5.90 -5.10 4.42
C ALA A 96 -5.08 -3.89 3.99
N VAL A 97 -5.70 -3.00 3.20
CA VAL A 97 -5.12 -1.72 2.79
C VAL A 97 -5.90 -0.61 3.47
N GLU A 98 -5.25 0.11 4.37
CA GLU A 98 -5.87 1.19 5.14
C GLU A 98 -5.19 2.50 4.75
N ALA A 99 -5.87 3.34 3.96
CA ALA A 99 -5.35 4.66 3.66
C ALA A 99 -5.83 5.67 4.70
N GLU A 100 -4.90 6.15 5.49
CA GLU A 100 -5.13 7.18 6.50
C GLU A 100 -4.44 8.48 6.05
N SER A 101 -5.06 9.62 6.35
CA SER A 101 -4.37 10.90 6.24
C SER A 101 -3.22 10.88 7.23
N ALA A 102 -1.97 10.81 6.74
CA ALA A 102 -0.81 10.80 7.59
C ALA A 102 -0.90 12.04 8.49
N ARG A 103 -1.05 11.85 9.81
CA ARG A 103 -0.78 12.88 10.81
C ARG A 103 0.65 12.63 11.25
N ARG A 104 1.52 13.61 11.03
CA ARG A 104 2.83 13.64 11.68
C ARG A 104 2.56 13.76 13.18
N GLU A 105 2.68 12.67 13.94
CA GLU A 105 2.94 12.80 15.37
C GLU A 105 4.33 13.41 15.51
N ALA A 106 4.40 14.44 16.36
CA ALA A 106 5.57 15.28 16.59
C ALA A 106 6.42 14.72 17.72
#